data_AF-A0A3D5AYJ1-F1
#
_entry.id   AF-A0A3D5AYJ1-F1
#
_cell.length_a   1.000
_cell.length_b   1.000
_cell.length_c   1.000
_cell.angle_alpha   90.00
_cell.angle_beta   90.00
_cell.angle_gamma   90.00
#
_symmetry.space_group_name_H-M   'P 1'
#
loop_
_entity.id
_entity.type
_entity.pdbx_description
1 polymer ?
#
loop_
_entity_poly.entity_id
_entity_poly.type
_entity_poly.pdbx_seq_one_letter_code
_entity_poly.pdbx_strand_id
1 'polypeptide(L)' 'MEQPQSLGKYQVKKKLGQGATSTVFLAFDPFAGREVAIKLLKPEILNDPKSGAIHKKQLLTEASLAGKLS' A
#
# COMPACT_ATOMS: atom_id res chain seq x y z
N MET A 1 -17.64 -1.31 -4.20
CA MET A 1 -16.44 -2.15 -3.99
C MET A 1 -16.27 -2.34 -2.51
N GLU A 2 -16.41 -3.56 -2.02
CA GLU A 2 -16.24 -3.87 -0.60
C GLU A 2 -14.80 -3.60 -0.18
N GLN A 3 -14.63 -3.00 1.01
CA GLN A 3 -13.30 -2.72 1.56
C GLN A 3 -12.75 -4.01 2.17
N PRO A 4 -11.47 -4.35 1.93
CA PRO A 4 -10.88 -5.52 2.56
C PRO A 4 -10.89 -5.34 4.08
N GLN A 5 -11.35 -6.34 4.82
CA GLN A 5 -11.33 -6.33 6.29
C GLN A 5 -9.91 -6.55 6.84
N SER A 6 -9.05 -7.20 6.07
CA SER A 6 -7.65 -7.43 6.41
C SER A 6 -6.76 -7.46 5.16
N LEU A 7 -5.48 -7.16 5.37
CA LEU A 7 -4.42 -7.30 4.37
C LEU A 7 -3.28 -8.08 5.02
N GLY A 8 -3.20 -9.39 4.78
CA GLY A 8 -2.26 -10.26 5.49
C GLY A 8 -2.49 -10.17 7.01
N LYS A 9 -1.43 -9.84 7.77
CA LYS A 9 -1.50 -9.67 9.23
C LYS A 9 -2.20 -8.38 9.69
N TYR A 10 -2.45 -7.45 8.79
CA TYR A 10 -2.93 -6.12 9.14
C TYR A 10 -4.45 -6.05 9.12
N GLN A 11 -5.03 -5.54 10.20
CA GLN A 11 -6.48 -5.36 10.33
C GLN A 11 -6.87 -4.00 9.75
N VAL A 12 -7.63 -3.97 8.65
CA VAL A 12 -7.99 -2.73 7.96
C VAL A 12 -9.10 -2.03 8.72
N LYS A 13 -8.89 -0.75 9.05
CA LYS A 13 -9.88 0.08 9.74
C LYS A 13 -10.71 0.92 8.77
N LYS A 14 -10.03 1.62 7.86
CA LYS A 14 -10.67 2.48 6.86
C LYS A 14 -9.72 2.81 5.71
N LYS A 15 -10.30 3.20 4.57
CA LYS A 15 -9.57 3.84 3.49
C LYS A 15 -9.15 5.27 3.90
N LEU A 16 -7.89 5.62 3.65
CA LEU A 16 -7.33 6.96 3.82
C LEU A 16 -7.33 7.77 2.53
N GLY A 17 -7.12 7.12 1.38
CA GLY A 17 -7.10 7.80 0.09
C GLY A 17 -7.02 6.83 -1.09
N GLN A 18 -7.29 7.34 -2.29
CA GLN A 18 -7.11 6.60 -3.54
C GLN A 18 -6.49 7.52 -4.58
N GLY A 19 -5.42 7.04 -5.20
CA GLY A 19 -4.77 7.67 -6.33
C GLY A 19 -4.97 6.89 -7.62
N ALA A 20 -4.25 7.32 -8.65
CA ALA A 20 -4.23 6.65 -9.95
C ALA A 20 -3.75 5.18 -9.82
N THR A 21 -2.66 4.97 -9.06
CA THR A 21 -1.94 3.69 -9.04
C THR A 21 -2.28 2.80 -7.83
N SER A 22 -2.81 3.39 -6.75
CA SER A 22 -2.93 2.72 -5.46
C SER A 22 -4.06 3.27 -4.59
N THR A 23 -4.44 2.49 -3.59
CA THR A 23 -5.34 2.88 -2.50
C THR A 23 -4.59 2.78 -1.19
N VAL A 24 -4.70 3.79 -0.34
CA VAL A 24 -4.08 3.83 0.98
C VAL A 24 -5.12 3.52 2.05
N PHE A 25 -4.78 2.63 2.97
CA PHE A 25 -5.63 2.22 4.09
C PHE A 25 -4.95 2.51 5.43
N LEU A 26 -5.75 2.86 6.43
CA LEU A 26 -5.36 2.80 7.83
C LEU A 26 -5.60 1.38 8.32
N ALA A 27 -4.59 0.78 8.92
CA ALA A 27 -4.67 -0.56 9.49
C ALA A 27 -3.98 -0.65 10.85
N PHE A 28 -4.29 -1.68 11.62
CA PHE A 28 -3.59 -2.03 12.85
C PHE A 28 -2.63 -3.20 12.59
N ASP A 29 -1.38 -3.06 13.02
CA ASP A 29 -0.40 -4.16 13.07
C ASP A 29 -0.44 -4.81 14.45
N PRO A 30 -1.02 -6.02 14.61
CA PRO A 30 -1.16 -6.66 15.92
C PRO A 30 0.19 -7.10 16.50
N PHE A 31 1.24 -7.22 15.69
CA PHE A 31 2.57 -7.62 16.17
C PHE A 31 3.37 -6.42 16.67
N ALA A 32 3.25 -5.28 16.00
CA ALA A 32 3.91 -4.03 16.42
C ALA A 32 3.06 -3.21 17.40
N GLY A 33 1.78 -3.58 17.59
CA GLY A 33 0.86 -2.91 18.51
C GLY A 33 0.52 -1.47 18.13
N ARG A 34 0.55 -1.12 16.83
CA ARG A 34 0.37 0.27 16.37
C ARG A 34 -0.44 0.38 15.08
N GLU A 35 -0.95 1.58 14.84
CA GLU A 35 -1.57 1.93 13.56
C GLU A 35 -0.51 2.16 12.47
N VAL A 36 -0.81 1.72 11.26
CA VAL A 36 0.05 1.83 10.08
C VAL A 36 -0.77 2.23 8.85
N ALA A 37 -0.13 2.93 7.92
CA ALA A 37 -0.69 3.19 6.60
C ALA A 37 -0.21 2.11 5.61
N ILE A 38 -1.14 1.48 4.89
CA ILE A 38 -0.85 0.46 3.87
C ILE A 38 -1.23 0.99 2.49
N LYS A 39 -0.24 1.11 1.59
CA LYS A 39 -0.44 1.51 0.19
C LYS A 39 -0.57 0.26 -0.67
N LEU A 40 -1.80 -0.05 -1.09
CA LEU A 40 -2.13 -1.19 -1.94
C LEU A 40 -2.15 -0.78 -3.41
N LEU A 41 -1.30 -1.38 -4.24
CA LEU A 41 -1.27 -1.16 -5.68
C LEU A 41 -2.44 -1.83 -6.39
N LYS A 42 -2.97 -1.21 -7.43
CA LYS A 42 -3.99 -1.83 -8.29
C LYS A 42 -3.34 -2.90 -9.18
N PRO A 43 -3.93 -4.11 -9.32
CA PRO A 43 -3.38 -5.18 -10.15
C PRO A 43 -3.17 -4.77 -11.61
N GLU A 44 -4.06 -3.93 -12.14
CA GLU A 44 -4.02 -3.37 -13.50
C GLU A 44 -2.68 -2.68 -13.82
N ILE A 45 -2.05 -2.06 -12.82
CA ILE A 45 -0.80 -1.32 -12.96
C ILE A 45 0.41 -2.25 -13.12
N LEU A 46 0.33 -3.46 -12.55
CA LEU A 46 1.40 -4.46 -12.64
C LEU A 46 1.38 -5.21 -13.97
N ASN A 47 0.23 -5.28 -14.63
CA ASN A 47 0.04 -5.99 -15.89
C ASN A 47 0.34 -5.14 -17.15
N ASP A 48 0.63 -3.85 -17.00
CA ASP A 48 1.09 -3.01 -18.12
C ASP A 48 2.57 -3.30 -18.43
N PRO A 49 2.91 -3.89 -19.60
CA PRO A 49 4.29 -4.23 -19.97
C PRO A 49 5.22 -3.01 -20.08
N LYS A 50 4.69 -1.81 -20.33
CA LYS A 50 5.49 -0.58 -20.46
C LYS A 50 5.67 0.13 -19.12
N SER A 51 4.63 0.13 -18.29
CA SER A 51 4.59 0.95 -17.08
C SER A 51 4.85 0.16 -15.79
N GLY A 52 4.65 -1.16 -15.79
CA GLY A 52 4.78 -2.01 -14.59
C GLY A 52 6.18 -1.95 -13.95
N ALA A 53 7.23 -1.92 -14.77
CA ALA A 53 8.61 -1.80 -14.29
C ALA A 53 8.88 -0.44 -13.63
N ILE A 54 8.33 0.64 -14.18
CA ILE A 54 8.48 2.00 -13.63
C ILE A 54 7.74 2.12 -12.30
N HIS A 55 6.50 1.64 -12.22
CA HIS A 55 5.72 1.69 -10.98
C HIS A 55 6.32 0.83 -9.87
N LYS A 56 6.87 -0.34 -10.21
CA LYS A 56 7.61 -1.18 -9.25
C LYS A 56 8.85 -0.45 -8.72
N LYS A 57 9.60 0.24 -9.58
CA LYS A 57 10.76 1.04 -9.17
C LYS A 57 10.36 2.18 -8.25
N GLN A 58 9.29 2.92 -8.57
CA GLN A 58 8.78 4.01 -7.73
C GLN A 58 8.35 3.51 -6.35
N LEU A 59 7.68 2.36 -6.27
CA LEU A 59 7.29 1.75 -5.00
C LEU A 59 8.51 1.41 -4.13
N LEU A 60 9.52 0.77 -4.72
CA LEU A 60 10.75 0.40 -4.01
C LEU A 60 11.50 1.65 -3.51
N THR A 61 11.55 2.70 -4.33
CA THR A 61 12.13 3.98 -3.93
C THR A 61 11.36 4.61 -2.77
N GLU A 62 10.04 4.69 -2.84
CA GLU A 62 9.20 5.21 -1.75
C GLU A 62 9.39 4.40 -0.46
N ALA A 63 9.36 3.07 -0.53
CA ALA A 63 9.56 2.20 0.63
C ALA A 63 10.95 2.40 1.27
N SER A 64 11.99 2.52 0.44
CA SER A 64 13.36 2.78 0.88
C SER A 64 13.52 4.15 1.54
N LEU A 65 12.82 5.18 1.06
CA LEU A 65 12.85 6.51 1.65
C LEU A 65 12.02 6.61 2.94
N ALA A 66 10.83 6.03 2.96
CA ALA A 66 9.95 6.05 4.15
C ALA A 66 10.62 5.40 5.36
N GLY A 67 11.40 4.33 5.16
CA GLY A 67 12.17 3.69 6.23
C GLY A 67 13.35 4.52 6.76
N LYS A 68 13.78 5.58 6.05
CA LYS A 68 14.89 6.46 6.44
C LYS A 68 14.43 7.74 7.15
N LEU A 69 13.12 7.99 7.22
CA LEU A 69 12.53 9.18 7.85
C LEU A 69 12.09 8.93 9.30
N SER A 70 12.51 7.80 9.90
CA SER A 70 12.24 7.41 11.28
C SER A 70 13.08 8.17 12.30
#